data_AF-A0A956PLL2-F1
#
_entry.id   AF-A0A956PLL2-F1
#
_cell.length_a   1.000
_cell.length_b   1.000
_cell.length_c   1.000
_cell.angle_alpha   90.00
_cell.angle_beta   90.00
_cell.angle_gamma   90.00
#
_symmetry.space_group_name_H-M   'P 1'
#
loop_
_entity.id
_entity.type
_entity.pdbx_description
1 polymer ?
#
loop_
_entity_poly.entity_id
_entity_poly.type
_entity_poly.pdbx_seq_one_letter_code
_entity_poly.pdbx_strand_id
1 'polypeptide(L)'
;MNGELKKMAHLLRLGVPTLEAARQVHPRWYDRLARGDELATLLPDALQEAATSCPDLPLFLSKVSENEDQTSRRCRQVRAAMLYPGVLLLSWLVFCLLLAPGLVWLAALGGVVYLALRPWWNGYVLLREQADFLRWLAFFLPFYPLPRAAALARESAHPAVWSEAGAVCEALEAGDTLAQALDKQPWANLLTVEEPSHLVFVSQVLERRCNRALSMLIIVSEPVGLALIGVLVLAVAAWCYPLEVPW
;
A
#
# COMPACT_ATOMS: atom_id res chain seq x y z
N MET A 1 -6.97 -3.41 16.20
CA MET A 1 -7.40 -2.07 15.76
C MET A 1 -8.53 -2.08 14.73
N ASN A 2 -8.33 -2.48 13.47
CA ASN A 2 -9.40 -2.37 12.45
C ASN A 2 -10.73 -3.06 12.79
N GLY A 3 -10.67 -4.33 13.21
CA GLY A 3 -11.85 -5.08 13.61
C GLY A 3 -12.54 -4.51 14.86
N GLU A 4 -11.78 -3.85 15.73
CA GLU A 4 -12.29 -3.21 16.96
C GLU A 4 -13.05 -1.92 16.62
N LEU A 5 -12.48 -1.06 15.76
CA LEU A 5 -13.14 0.17 15.29
C LEU A 5 -14.45 -0.14 14.56
N LYS A 6 -14.46 -1.16 13.69
CA LYS A 6 -15.66 -1.59 12.97
C LYS A 6 -16.75 -2.11 13.91
N LYS A 7 -16.37 -2.93 14.89
CA LYS A 7 -17.30 -3.46 15.90
C LYS A 7 -17.85 -2.35 16.79
N MET A 8 -16.99 -1.41 17.21
CA MET A 8 -17.39 -0.23 17.98
C MET A 8 -18.38 0.64 17.20
N ALA A 9 -18.08 0.98 15.93
CA ALA A 9 -18.97 1.75 15.08
C ALA A 9 -20.34 1.08 14.91
N HIS A 10 -20.36 -0.25 14.75
CA HIS A 10 -21.60 -1.02 14.64
C HIS A 10 -22.44 -0.96 15.92
N LEU A 11 -21.83 -1.17 17.09
CA LEU A 11 -22.53 -1.13 18.38
C LEU A 11 -23.10 0.26 18.67
N LEU A 12 -22.36 1.33 18.37
CA LEU A 12 -22.85 2.70 18.53
C LEU A 12 -24.04 3.00 17.61
N ARG A 13 -24.04 2.49 16.37
CA ARG A 13 -25.20 2.61 15.45
C ARG A 13 -26.44 1.88 15.94
N LEU A 14 -26.26 0.80 16.69
CA LEU A 14 -27.35 0.07 17.33
C LEU A 14 -27.87 0.77 18.60
N GLY A 15 -27.31 1.93 18.97
CA GLY A 15 -27.70 2.69 20.15
C GLY A 15 -27.11 2.15 21.46
N VAL A 16 -26.12 1.26 21.38
CA VAL A 16 -25.44 0.75 22.59
C VAL A 16 -24.62 1.89 23.20
N PRO A 17 -24.73 2.13 24.53
CA PRO A 17 -23.93 3.15 25.20
C PRO A 17 -22.43 2.92 24.99
N THR A 18 -21.66 4.00 24.80
CA THR A 18 -20.23 3.95 24.43
C THR A 18 -19.38 3.10 25.37
N LEU A 19 -19.64 3.18 26.67
CA LEU A 19 -18.96 2.41 27.72
C LEU A 19 -19.24 0.90 27.58
N GLU A 20 -20.50 0.54 27.30
CA GLU A 20 -20.91 -0.85 27.13
C GLU A 20 -20.42 -1.43 25.80
N ALA A 21 -20.42 -0.62 24.73
CA ALA A 21 -19.81 -0.97 23.47
C ALA A 21 -18.30 -1.23 23.63
N ALA A 22 -17.59 -0.36 24.36
CA ALA A 22 -16.16 -0.54 24.64
C ALA A 22 -15.86 -1.83 25.41
N ARG A 23 -16.70 -2.18 26.38
CA ARG A 23 -16.59 -3.42 27.15
C ARG A 23 -16.62 -4.66 26.26
N GLN A 24 -17.43 -4.64 25.21
CA GLN A 24 -17.56 -5.73 24.24
C GLN A 24 -16.47 -5.75 23.17
N VAL A 25 -15.78 -4.62 22.96
CA VAL A 25 -14.79 -4.44 21.90
C VAL A 25 -13.37 -4.69 22.41
N HIS A 26 -12.93 -3.97 23.43
CA HIS A 26 -11.55 -4.07 23.91
C HIS A 26 -11.41 -3.60 25.38
N PRO A 27 -10.85 -4.44 26.29
CA PRO A 27 -10.78 -4.13 27.72
C PRO A 27 -10.00 -2.85 28.03
N ARG A 28 -8.89 -2.58 27.32
CA ARG A 28 -8.15 -1.32 27.51
C ARG A 28 -8.92 -0.06 27.10
N TRP A 29 -9.80 -0.15 26.11
CA TRP A 29 -10.62 1.00 25.68
C TRP A 29 -11.69 1.28 26.71
N TYR A 30 -12.29 0.21 27.25
CA TYR A 30 -13.20 0.29 28.40
C TYR A 30 -12.52 0.96 29.59
N ASP A 31 -11.31 0.53 29.98
CA ASP A 31 -10.61 1.09 31.14
C ASP A 31 -10.27 2.58 30.97
N ARG A 32 -10.03 3.04 29.74
CA ARG A 32 -9.76 4.45 29.43
C ARG A 32 -11.05 5.28 29.47
N LEU A 33 -12.10 4.81 28.80
CA LEU A 33 -13.41 5.47 28.79
C LEU A 33 -14.04 5.51 30.19
N ALA A 34 -13.86 4.45 30.99
CA ALA A 34 -14.33 4.39 32.39
C ALA A 34 -13.61 5.41 33.29
N ARG A 35 -12.39 5.85 32.92
CA ARG A 35 -11.65 6.92 33.59
C ARG A 35 -12.06 8.33 33.14
N GLY A 36 -12.99 8.43 32.19
CA GLY A 36 -13.47 9.70 31.66
C GLY A 36 -12.77 10.17 30.39
N ASP A 37 -11.90 9.35 29.79
CA ASP A 37 -11.34 9.67 28.47
C ASP A 37 -12.46 9.77 27.42
N GLU A 38 -12.31 10.67 26.45
CA GLU A 38 -13.22 10.74 25.31
C GLU A 38 -12.93 9.64 24.29
N LEU A 39 -13.97 9.17 23.59
CA LEU A 39 -13.85 8.17 22.52
C LEU A 39 -12.89 8.61 21.41
N ALA A 40 -12.76 9.92 21.16
CA ALA A 40 -11.82 10.46 20.19
C ALA A 40 -10.36 10.12 20.54
N THR A 41 -9.98 10.13 21.83
CA THR A 41 -8.60 9.86 22.31
C THR A 41 -8.15 8.40 22.16
N LEU A 42 -9.06 7.53 21.71
CA LEU A 42 -8.76 6.13 21.38
C LEU A 42 -8.26 5.98 19.93
N LEU A 43 -8.43 7.01 19.10
CA LEU A 43 -7.95 7.04 17.72
C LEU A 43 -6.50 7.50 17.64
N PRO A 44 -5.78 7.15 16.56
CA PRO A 44 -4.48 7.74 16.25
C PRO A 44 -4.56 9.27 16.21
N ASP A 45 -3.49 9.97 16.61
CA ASP A 45 -3.47 11.43 16.79
C ASP A 45 -4.02 12.20 15.58
N ALA A 46 -3.67 11.78 14.35
CA ALA A 46 -4.15 12.37 13.11
C ALA A 46 -5.69 12.30 12.90
N LEU A 47 -6.38 11.40 13.61
CA LEU A 47 -7.83 11.18 13.52
C LEU A 47 -8.58 11.71 14.75
N GLN A 48 -7.89 12.04 15.84
CA GLN A 48 -8.51 12.51 17.09
C GLN A 48 -9.23 13.84 16.88
N GLU A 49 -8.53 14.82 16.31
CA GLU A 49 -9.10 16.14 16.02
C GLU A 49 -10.35 16.00 15.12
N ALA A 50 -10.29 15.13 14.11
CA ALA A 50 -11.38 14.97 13.14
C ALA A 50 -12.61 14.35 13.81
N ALA A 51 -12.39 13.38 14.70
CA ALA A 51 -13.44 12.72 15.45
C ALA A 51 -14.17 13.67 16.42
N THR A 52 -13.46 14.61 17.05
CA THR A 52 -14.09 15.59 17.98
C THR A 52 -15.03 16.56 17.25
N SER A 53 -14.70 16.92 16.01
CA SER A 53 -15.52 17.82 15.18
C SER A 53 -16.69 17.15 14.46
N CYS A 54 -16.80 15.82 14.53
CA CYS A 54 -17.73 15.08 13.68
C CYS A 54 -19.12 14.89 14.36
N PRO A 55 -20.22 15.36 13.74
CA PRO A 55 -21.57 15.18 14.30
C PRO A 55 -22.05 13.73 14.26
N ASP A 56 -21.55 12.91 13.32
CA ASP A 56 -21.87 11.48 13.19
C ASP A 56 -20.61 10.63 13.38
N LEU A 57 -20.20 10.50 14.64
CA LEU A 57 -19.04 9.72 15.05
C LEU A 57 -19.13 8.23 14.64
N PRO A 58 -20.29 7.53 14.72
CA PRO A 58 -20.41 6.16 14.23
C PRO A 58 -20.15 6.03 12.72
N LEU A 59 -20.62 6.97 11.90
CA LEU A 59 -20.32 7.01 10.46
C LEU A 59 -18.84 7.28 10.22
N PHE A 60 -18.25 8.24 10.93
CA PHE A 60 -16.82 8.55 10.87
C PHE A 60 -15.97 7.31 11.16
N LEU A 61 -16.19 6.65 12.29
CA LEU A 61 -15.45 5.43 12.69
C LEU A 61 -15.61 4.30 11.66
N SER A 62 -16.79 4.16 11.07
CA SER A 62 -17.00 3.17 10.01
C SER A 62 -16.16 3.47 8.76
N LYS A 63 -16.08 4.74 8.33
CA LYS A 63 -15.30 5.17 7.17
C LYS A 63 -13.80 5.08 7.44
N VAL A 64 -13.35 5.42 8.65
CA VAL A 64 -11.97 5.21 9.10
C VAL A 64 -11.62 3.73 9.01
N SER A 65 -12.46 2.85 9.55
CA SER A 65 -12.20 1.40 9.52
C SER A 65 -12.17 0.84 8.09
N GLU A 66 -13.04 1.32 7.20
CA GLU A 66 -13.03 0.95 5.78
C GLU A 66 -11.74 1.43 5.11
N ASN A 67 -11.31 2.65 5.43
CA ASN A 67 -10.11 3.21 4.86
C ASN A 67 -8.86 2.46 5.33
N GLU A 68 -8.73 2.21 6.62
CA GLU A 68 -7.65 1.40 7.19
C GLU A 68 -7.69 -0.05 6.67
N ASP A 69 -8.87 -0.67 6.50
CA ASP A 69 -8.99 -2.03 5.95
C ASP A 69 -8.46 -2.09 4.52
N GLN A 70 -8.81 -1.11 3.69
CA GLN A 70 -8.28 -1.00 2.34
C GLN A 70 -6.76 -0.76 2.36
N THR A 71 -6.24 0.17 3.17
CA THR A 71 -4.80 0.45 3.29
C THR A 71 -4.03 -0.77 3.77
N SER A 72 -4.56 -1.51 4.76
CA SER A 72 -3.88 -2.66 5.37
C SER A 72 -3.90 -3.89 4.46
N ARG A 73 -5.03 -4.23 3.83
CA ARG A 73 -5.12 -5.30 2.82
C ARG A 73 -4.15 -5.04 1.68
N ARG A 74 -4.13 -3.78 1.23
CA ARG A 74 -3.16 -3.30 0.27
C ARG A 74 -1.74 -3.53 0.79
N CYS A 75 -1.34 -2.96 1.91
CA CYS A 75 0.02 -3.11 2.44
C CYS A 75 0.48 -4.59 2.51
N ARG A 76 -0.42 -5.51 2.88
CA ARG A 76 -0.13 -6.96 2.83
C ARG A 76 0.17 -7.47 1.43
N GLN A 77 -0.59 -7.06 0.41
CA GLN A 77 -0.30 -7.41 -0.99
C GLN A 77 1.06 -6.89 -1.45
N VAL A 78 1.45 -5.66 -1.08
CA VAL A 78 2.78 -5.11 -1.41
C VAL A 78 3.86 -5.91 -0.70
N ARG A 79 3.71 -6.18 0.59
CA ARG A 79 4.69 -6.98 1.33
C ARG A 79 4.81 -8.40 0.75
N ALA A 80 3.69 -9.04 0.41
CA ALA A 80 3.68 -10.35 -0.24
C ALA A 80 4.37 -10.32 -1.60
N ALA A 81 4.09 -9.30 -2.41
CA ALA A 81 4.68 -9.18 -3.73
C ALA A 81 6.12 -8.64 -3.72
N MET A 82 6.59 -7.96 -2.66
CA MET A 82 8.03 -7.68 -2.42
C MET A 82 8.80 -8.95 -2.09
N LEU A 83 8.20 -9.83 -1.27
CA LEU A 83 8.85 -11.05 -0.83
C LEU A 83 8.99 -12.06 -1.98
N TYR A 84 8.05 -12.08 -2.92
CA TYR A 84 8.05 -13.05 -4.02
C TYR A 84 9.34 -13.05 -4.88
N PRO A 85 9.78 -11.94 -5.51
CA PRO A 85 11.01 -11.92 -6.30
C PRO A 85 12.27 -12.12 -5.45
N GLY A 86 12.28 -11.64 -4.20
CA GLY A 86 13.40 -11.87 -3.28
C GLY A 86 13.56 -13.34 -2.91
N VAL A 87 12.46 -14.02 -2.60
CA VAL A 87 12.44 -15.45 -2.29
C VAL A 87 12.79 -16.28 -3.51
N LEU A 88 12.28 -15.92 -4.70
CA LEU A 88 12.62 -16.59 -5.96
C LEU A 88 14.12 -16.48 -6.27
N LEU A 89 14.72 -15.30 -6.06
CA LEU A 89 16.14 -15.07 -6.30
C LEU A 89 17.02 -15.80 -5.28
N LEU A 90 16.60 -15.83 -4.02
CA LEU A 90 17.29 -16.56 -2.96
C LEU A 90 17.24 -18.08 -3.19
N SER A 91 16.07 -18.62 -3.53
CA SER A 91 15.91 -20.05 -3.82
C SER A 91 16.71 -20.46 -5.07
N TRP A 92 16.74 -19.60 -6.09
CA TRP A 92 17.57 -19.77 -7.28
C TRP A 92 19.07 -19.78 -6.95
N LEU A 93 19.53 -18.84 -6.13
CA LEU A 93 20.94 -18.72 -5.74
C LEU A 93 21.39 -19.95 -4.92
N VAL A 94 20.55 -20.41 -3.98
CA VAL A 94 20.78 -21.65 -3.22
C VAL A 94 20.85 -22.86 -4.14
N PHE A 95 19.96 -22.96 -5.13
CA PHE A 95 19.97 -24.05 -6.10
C PHE A 95 21.27 -24.06 -6.94
N CYS A 96 21.67 -22.92 -7.48
CA CYS A 96 22.92 -22.80 -8.27
C CYS A 96 24.16 -23.19 -7.45
N LEU A 97 24.22 -22.80 -6.17
CA LEU A 97 25.33 -23.15 -5.28
C LEU A 97 25.38 -24.65 -4.94
N LEU A 98 24.22 -25.30 -4.79
CA LEU A 98 24.15 -26.71 -4.39
C LEU A 98 24.37 -27.70 -5.54
N LEU A 99 23.85 -27.43 -6.73
CA LEU A 99 23.86 -28.40 -7.83
C LEU A 99 24.95 -28.18 -8.88
N ALA A 100 25.44 -26.95 -9.06
CA ALA A 100 26.38 -26.65 -10.13
C ALA A 100 27.24 -25.41 -9.82
N PRO A 101 28.29 -25.52 -8.97
CA PRO A 101 29.15 -24.41 -8.60
C PRO A 101 29.90 -23.77 -9.79
N GLY A 102 29.96 -24.42 -10.95
CA GLY A 102 30.49 -23.83 -12.20
C GLY A 102 29.50 -22.93 -12.95
N LEU A 103 28.22 -22.92 -12.55
CA LEU A 103 27.14 -22.17 -13.20
C LEU A 103 26.75 -20.89 -12.45
N VAL A 104 27.68 -20.29 -11.70
CA VAL A 104 27.46 -19.01 -10.97
C VAL A 104 26.93 -17.90 -11.90
N TRP A 105 27.25 -17.95 -13.19
CA TRP A 105 26.74 -17.02 -14.19
C TRP A 105 25.19 -17.07 -14.33
N LEU A 106 24.53 -18.19 -14.03
CA LEU A 106 23.06 -18.29 -13.98
C LEU A 106 22.47 -17.52 -12.79
N ALA A 107 23.18 -17.46 -11.67
CA ALA A 107 22.78 -16.63 -10.53
C ALA A 107 22.92 -15.14 -10.87
N ALA A 108 23.99 -14.76 -11.59
CA ALA A 108 24.16 -13.40 -12.09
C ALA A 108 23.03 -12.99 -13.06
N LEU A 109 22.59 -13.91 -13.93
CA LEU A 109 21.48 -13.70 -14.85
C LEU A 109 20.15 -13.46 -14.12
N GLY A 110 19.87 -14.22 -13.05
CA GLY A 110 18.74 -13.96 -12.15
C GLY A 110 18.80 -12.58 -11.48
N GLY A 111 20.00 -12.15 -11.07
CA GLY A 111 20.25 -10.79 -10.56
C GLY A 111 19.93 -9.69 -11.58
N VAL A 112 20.32 -9.88 -12.84
CA VAL A 112 20.02 -8.93 -13.94
C VAL A 112 18.52 -8.85 -14.20
N VAL A 113 17.81 -9.98 -14.22
CA VAL A 113 16.34 -10.02 -14.36
C VAL A 113 15.66 -9.26 -13.22
N TYR A 114 16.12 -9.45 -11.98
CA TYR A 114 15.60 -8.72 -10.83
C TYR A 114 15.83 -7.20 -10.96
N LEU A 115 17.03 -6.79 -11.35
CA LEU A 115 17.34 -5.37 -11.59
C LEU A 115 16.50 -4.77 -12.72
N ALA A 116 16.20 -5.54 -13.76
CA ALA A 116 15.33 -5.13 -14.86
C ALA A 116 13.86 -4.98 -14.44
N LEU A 117 13.38 -5.83 -13.52
CA LEU A 117 12.01 -5.76 -12.97
C LEU A 117 11.85 -4.70 -11.88
N ARG A 118 12.93 -4.33 -11.20
CA ARG A 118 12.96 -3.33 -10.11
C ARG A 118 12.29 -1.98 -10.46
N PRO A 119 12.54 -1.33 -11.62
CA PRO A 119 11.88 -0.05 -11.93
C PRO A 119 10.35 -0.20 -12.08
N TRP A 120 9.88 -1.30 -12.63
CA TRP A 120 8.45 -1.60 -12.76
C TRP A 120 7.80 -1.81 -11.39
N TRP A 121 8.51 -2.52 -10.51
CA TRP A 121 8.11 -2.70 -9.12
C TRP A 121 8.04 -1.37 -8.36
N ASN A 122 9.06 -0.51 -8.50
CA ASN A 122 9.06 0.81 -7.87
C ASN A 122 7.91 1.69 -8.40
N GLY A 123 7.63 1.64 -9.70
CA GLY A 123 6.49 2.35 -10.29
C GLY A 123 5.13 1.84 -9.77
N TYR A 124 4.99 0.54 -9.53
CA TYR A 124 3.81 -0.05 -8.90
C TYR A 124 3.60 0.44 -7.47
N VAL A 125 4.67 0.45 -6.66
CA VAL A 125 4.64 0.93 -5.28
C VAL A 125 4.29 2.42 -5.24
N LEU A 126 4.91 3.22 -6.11
CA LEU A 126 4.68 4.67 -6.21
C LEU A 126 3.23 5.04 -6.56
N LEU A 127 2.67 4.46 -7.64
CA LEU A 127 1.28 4.72 -8.07
C LEU A 127 0.27 4.38 -6.97
N ARG A 128 0.62 3.44 -6.13
CA ARG A 128 -0.23 2.96 -5.05
C ARG A 128 -0.16 3.85 -3.82
N GLU A 129 1.03 4.28 -3.43
CA GLU A 129 1.20 5.27 -2.37
C GLU A 129 0.46 6.56 -2.71
N GLN A 130 0.49 6.97 -3.99
CA GLN A 130 -0.28 8.10 -4.51
C GLN A 130 -1.80 7.88 -4.40
N ALA A 131 -2.30 6.69 -4.74
CA ALA A 131 -3.72 6.36 -4.61
C ALA A 131 -4.18 6.36 -3.14
N ASP A 132 -3.37 5.83 -2.22
CA ASP A 132 -3.68 5.83 -0.79
C ASP A 132 -3.63 7.26 -0.21
N PHE A 133 -2.67 8.09 -0.63
CA PHE A 133 -2.63 9.52 -0.27
C PHE A 133 -3.89 10.26 -0.72
N LEU A 134 -4.29 10.15 -1.99
CA LEU A 134 -5.49 10.82 -2.51
C LEU A 134 -6.77 10.37 -1.81
N ARG A 135 -6.85 9.10 -1.42
CA ARG A 135 -8.01 8.55 -0.71
C ARG A 135 -8.11 9.10 0.72
N TRP A 136 -6.99 9.19 1.44
CA TRP A 136 -6.96 9.84 2.74
C TRP A 136 -7.21 11.35 2.63
N LEU A 137 -6.65 12.02 1.61
CA LEU A 137 -6.91 13.43 1.33
C LEU A 137 -8.40 13.69 1.12
N ALA A 138 -9.06 12.88 0.28
CA ALA A 138 -10.50 12.96 0.03
C ALA A 138 -11.34 12.73 1.30
N PHE A 139 -10.83 11.92 2.24
CA PHE A 139 -11.47 11.67 3.51
C PHE A 139 -11.37 12.87 4.47
N PHE A 140 -10.22 13.55 4.51
CA PHE A 140 -9.99 14.70 5.41
C PHE A 140 -10.50 16.03 4.85
N LEU A 141 -10.63 16.18 3.52
CA LEU A 141 -11.06 17.42 2.86
C LEU A 141 -12.38 18.02 3.41
N PRO A 142 -13.40 17.23 3.79
CA PRO A 142 -14.65 17.77 4.36
C PRO A 142 -14.48 18.32 5.79
N PHE A 143 -13.40 17.99 6.49
CA PHE A 143 -13.17 18.32 7.90
C PHE A 143 -12.11 19.39 8.10
N TYR A 144 -11.22 19.58 7.11
CA TYR A 144 -10.05 20.45 7.23
C TYR A 144 -9.78 21.23 5.95
N PRO A 145 -9.11 22.40 6.05
CA PRO A 145 -8.57 23.07 4.88
C PRO A 145 -7.52 22.20 4.19
N LEU A 146 -7.39 22.35 2.87
CA LEU A 146 -6.58 21.51 1.99
C LEU A 146 -5.14 21.23 2.51
N PRO A 147 -4.36 22.21 3.02
CA PRO A 147 -3.00 21.95 3.50
C PRO A 147 -2.98 21.04 4.74
N ARG A 148 -3.91 21.28 5.69
CA ARG A 148 -4.05 20.46 6.89
C ARG A 148 -4.57 19.06 6.55
N ALA A 149 -5.52 18.95 5.63
CA ALA A 149 -6.01 17.68 5.13
C ALA A 149 -4.89 16.85 4.46
N ALA A 150 -4.00 17.50 3.70
CA ALA A 150 -2.85 16.85 3.07
C ALA A 150 -1.82 16.36 4.11
N ALA A 151 -1.52 17.17 5.13
CA ALA A 151 -0.64 16.76 6.21
C ALA A 151 -1.18 15.52 6.97
N LEU A 152 -2.47 15.53 7.32
CA LEU A 152 -3.13 14.39 7.98
C LEU A 152 -3.22 13.16 7.08
N ALA A 153 -3.43 13.36 5.78
CA ALA A 153 -3.42 12.29 4.79
C ALA A 153 -2.04 11.64 4.66
N ARG A 154 -0.98 12.46 4.71
CA ARG A 154 0.41 11.98 4.74
C ARG A 154 0.67 11.13 5.99
N GLU A 155 0.25 11.58 7.16
CA GLU A 155 0.47 10.86 8.43
C GLU A 155 -0.36 9.57 8.52
N SER A 156 -1.55 9.55 7.93
CA SER A 156 -2.46 8.39 7.92
C SER A 156 -2.14 7.37 6.82
N ALA A 157 -1.44 7.81 5.77
CA ALA A 157 -0.84 6.91 4.79
C ALA A 157 0.38 6.22 5.41
N HIS A 158 0.51 4.90 5.20
CA HIS A 158 1.51 4.03 5.84
C HIS A 158 2.96 4.58 5.74
N PRO A 159 3.87 4.30 6.70
CA PRO A 159 5.22 4.91 6.87
C PRO A 159 6.23 4.89 5.70
N ALA A 160 5.89 4.30 4.56
CA ALA A 160 6.63 4.49 3.31
C ALA A 160 5.81 5.44 2.43
N VAL A 161 5.53 6.64 2.95
CA VAL A 161 4.76 7.61 2.19
C VAL A 161 5.63 8.08 1.04
N TRP A 162 5.02 8.09 -0.14
CA TRP A 162 5.53 8.70 -1.37
C TRP A 162 6.46 9.86 -1.01
N SER A 163 7.74 9.73 -1.33
CA SER A 163 8.79 10.66 -0.89
C SER A 163 8.51 12.11 -1.28
N GLU A 164 7.67 12.33 -2.30
CA GLU A 164 7.30 13.64 -2.80
C GLU A 164 6.03 14.20 -2.13
N ALA A 165 5.29 13.41 -1.33
CA ALA A 165 4.13 13.89 -0.57
C ALA A 165 4.49 15.01 0.42
N GLY A 166 5.73 15.02 0.93
CA GLY A 166 6.25 16.14 1.72
C GLY A 166 6.31 17.43 0.91
N ALA A 167 6.89 17.39 -0.28
CA ALA A 167 6.96 18.54 -1.19
C ALA A 167 5.56 19.00 -1.64
N VAL A 168 4.61 18.08 -1.81
CA VAL A 168 3.20 18.43 -2.10
C VAL A 168 2.58 19.18 -0.91
N CYS A 169 2.80 18.73 0.32
CA CYS A 169 2.29 19.43 1.51
C CYS A 169 2.91 20.83 1.65
N GLU A 170 4.22 20.96 1.44
CA GLU A 170 4.92 22.26 1.49
C GLU A 170 4.41 23.23 0.41
N ALA A 171 4.16 22.75 -0.80
CA ALA A 171 3.58 23.56 -1.88
C ALA A 171 2.15 24.03 -1.53
N LEU A 172 1.33 23.14 -0.97
CA LEU A 172 -0.02 23.49 -0.52
C LEU A 172 0.00 24.50 0.64
N GLU A 173 0.95 24.40 1.56
CA GLU A 173 1.17 25.38 2.63
C GLU A 173 1.64 26.73 2.10
N ALA A 174 2.41 26.74 1.00
CA ALA A 174 2.83 27.96 0.30
C ALA A 174 1.68 28.64 -0.47
N GLY A 175 0.50 28.01 -0.55
CA GLY A 175 -0.69 28.54 -1.22
C GLY A 175 -0.87 28.06 -2.66
N ASP A 176 -0.08 27.08 -3.12
CA ASP A 176 -0.28 26.47 -4.43
C ASP A 176 -1.58 25.67 -4.46
N THR A 177 -2.21 25.63 -5.64
CA THR A 177 -3.37 24.76 -5.87
C THR A 177 -2.96 23.28 -5.86
N LEU A 178 -3.90 22.37 -5.63
CA LEU A 178 -3.60 20.93 -5.64
C LEU A 178 -3.04 20.47 -6.99
N ALA A 179 -3.54 21.05 -8.08
CA ALA A 179 -3.04 20.76 -9.43
C ALA A 179 -1.58 21.22 -9.62
N GLN A 180 -1.21 22.39 -9.10
CA GLN A 180 0.16 22.90 -9.15
C GLN A 180 1.11 22.10 -8.26
N ALA A 181 0.68 21.78 -7.04
CA ALA A 181 1.46 20.97 -6.12
C ALA A 181 1.74 19.56 -6.70
N LEU A 182 0.85 19.05 -7.56
CA LEU A 182 0.97 17.75 -8.20
C LEU A 182 1.50 17.81 -9.65
N ASP A 183 1.93 18.96 -10.16
CA ASP A 183 2.32 19.16 -11.59
C ASP A 183 3.36 18.14 -12.09
N LYS A 184 4.24 17.68 -11.20
CA LYS A 184 5.25 16.64 -11.52
C LYS A 184 4.66 15.25 -11.76
N GLN A 185 3.38 15.03 -11.43
CA GLN A 185 2.73 13.74 -11.55
C GLN A 185 1.96 13.61 -12.87
N PRO A 186 2.21 12.55 -13.66
CA PRO A 186 1.59 12.38 -14.98
C PRO A 186 0.06 12.20 -14.92
N TRP A 187 -0.48 11.87 -13.74
CA TRP A 187 -1.91 11.74 -13.50
C TRP A 187 -2.55 13.02 -12.92
N ALA A 188 -1.79 14.06 -12.58
CA ALA A 188 -2.33 15.32 -12.07
C ALA A 188 -3.26 16.00 -13.09
N ASN A 189 -3.03 15.79 -14.39
CA ASN A 189 -3.93 16.22 -15.46
C ASN A 189 -5.34 15.62 -15.37
N LEU A 190 -5.53 14.55 -14.58
CA LEU A 190 -6.85 13.96 -14.31
C LEU A 190 -7.59 14.70 -13.18
N LEU A 191 -6.92 15.57 -12.43
CA LEU A 191 -7.51 16.41 -11.37
C LEU A 191 -7.94 17.75 -11.95
N THR A 192 -9.11 17.76 -12.57
CA THR A 192 -9.77 18.97 -13.07
C THR A 192 -10.58 19.71 -11.99
N VAL A 193 -10.94 19.03 -10.88
CA VAL A 193 -11.75 19.58 -9.79
C VAL A 193 -11.20 19.12 -8.44
N GLU A 194 -11.07 20.05 -7.49
CA GLU A 194 -10.67 19.80 -6.08
C GLU A 194 -11.87 19.34 -5.22
N GLU A 195 -12.67 18.42 -5.75
CA GLU A 195 -13.79 17.82 -5.03
C GLU A 195 -13.40 16.45 -4.44
N PRO A 196 -13.89 16.10 -3.24
CA PRO A 196 -13.57 14.81 -2.59
C PRO A 196 -14.05 13.61 -3.42
N SER A 197 -15.19 13.74 -4.11
CA SER A 197 -15.72 12.74 -5.05
C SER A 197 -14.73 12.46 -6.20
N HIS A 198 -14.11 13.53 -6.72
CA HIS A 198 -13.19 13.48 -7.83
C HIS A 198 -11.83 12.91 -7.41
N LEU A 199 -11.35 13.25 -6.22
CA LEU A 199 -10.15 12.64 -5.63
C LEU A 199 -10.32 11.13 -5.43
N VAL A 200 -11.51 10.69 -4.97
CA VAL A 200 -11.83 9.26 -4.88
C VAL A 200 -11.84 8.61 -6.26
N PHE A 201 -12.44 9.25 -7.27
CA PHE A 201 -12.43 8.72 -8.63
C PHE A 201 -11.01 8.56 -9.18
N VAL A 202 -10.15 9.58 -9.04
CA VAL A 202 -8.75 9.51 -9.49
C VAL A 202 -7.99 8.43 -8.71
N SER A 203 -8.23 8.27 -7.41
CA SER A 203 -7.63 7.19 -6.61
C SER A 203 -8.00 5.80 -7.15
N GLN A 204 -9.26 5.60 -7.57
CA GLN A 204 -9.73 4.35 -8.19
C GLN A 204 -9.11 4.13 -9.58
N VAL A 205 -8.93 5.19 -10.38
CA VAL A 205 -8.26 5.10 -11.67
C VAL A 205 -6.79 4.70 -11.50
N LEU A 206 -6.09 5.29 -10.53
CA LEU A 206 -4.73 4.91 -10.19
C LEU A 206 -4.65 3.46 -9.69
N GLU A 207 -5.60 3.03 -8.87
CA GLU A 207 -5.70 1.64 -8.43
C GLU A 207 -5.90 0.67 -9.59
N ARG A 208 -6.77 0.99 -10.57
CA ARG A 208 -6.95 0.16 -11.77
C ARG A 208 -5.66 0.09 -12.60
N ARG A 209 -4.94 1.21 -12.75
CA ARG A 209 -3.64 1.24 -13.44
C ARG A 209 -2.60 0.42 -12.69
N CYS A 210 -2.58 0.51 -11.37
CA CYS A 210 -1.73 -0.26 -10.47
C CYS A 210 -1.99 -1.78 -10.61
N ASN A 211 -3.25 -2.20 -10.60
CA ASN A 211 -3.62 -3.61 -10.79
C ASN A 211 -3.27 -4.12 -12.20
N ARG A 212 -3.41 -3.29 -13.23
CA ARG A 212 -2.96 -3.64 -14.60
C ARG A 212 -1.44 -3.79 -14.67
N ALA A 213 -0.69 -2.87 -14.06
CA ALA A 213 0.77 -2.95 -14.00
C ALA A 213 1.23 -4.20 -13.25
N LEU A 214 0.58 -4.55 -12.13
CA LEU A 214 0.85 -5.80 -11.40
C LEU A 214 0.54 -7.04 -12.25
N SER A 215 -0.62 -7.07 -12.94
CA SER A 215 -0.94 -8.21 -13.82
C SER A 215 0.06 -8.34 -14.97
N MET A 216 0.50 -7.23 -15.57
CA MET A 216 1.52 -7.25 -16.61
C MET A 216 2.86 -7.74 -16.07
N LEU A 217 3.25 -7.30 -14.87
CA LEU A 217 4.48 -7.76 -14.23
C LEU A 217 4.44 -9.27 -13.97
N ILE A 218 3.31 -9.80 -13.49
CA ILE A 218 3.12 -11.24 -13.29
C ILE A 218 3.21 -11.98 -14.63
N ILE A 219 2.45 -11.55 -15.63
CA ILE A 219 2.42 -12.16 -16.98
C ILE A 219 3.80 -12.13 -17.65
N VAL A 220 4.60 -11.08 -17.45
CA VAL A 220 5.97 -11.01 -18.00
C VAL A 220 6.95 -11.84 -17.17
N SER A 221 6.74 -11.95 -15.86
CA SER A 221 7.60 -12.75 -14.97
C SER A 221 7.43 -14.26 -15.16
N GLU A 222 6.24 -14.74 -15.54
CA GLU A 222 5.97 -16.16 -15.79
C GLU A 222 6.83 -16.78 -16.91
N PRO A 223 6.87 -16.24 -18.15
CA PRO A 223 7.69 -16.79 -19.23
C PRO A 223 9.19 -16.67 -18.94
N VAL A 224 9.61 -15.63 -18.20
CA VAL A 224 11.00 -15.49 -17.76
C VAL A 224 11.34 -16.58 -16.73
N GLY A 225 10.43 -16.86 -15.80
CA GLY A 225 10.56 -17.97 -14.85
C GLY A 225 10.61 -19.33 -15.56
N LEU A 226 9.73 -19.57 -16.54
CA LEU A 226 9.72 -20.80 -17.34
C LEU A 226 10.97 -20.94 -18.21
N ALA A 227 11.46 -19.84 -18.80
CA ALA A 227 12.70 -19.84 -19.57
C ALA A 227 13.92 -20.14 -18.68
N LEU A 228 13.97 -19.57 -17.48
CA LEU A 228 14.99 -19.90 -16.47
C LEU A 228 14.94 -21.38 -16.09
N ILE A 229 13.76 -21.93 -15.81
CA ILE A 229 13.58 -23.37 -15.54
C ILE A 229 14.03 -24.21 -16.74
N GLY A 230 13.68 -23.83 -17.97
CA GLY A 230 14.09 -24.53 -19.19
C GLY A 230 15.61 -24.55 -19.40
N VAL A 231 16.27 -23.40 -19.20
CA VAL A 231 17.74 -23.30 -19.24
C VAL A 231 18.38 -24.15 -18.14
N LEU A 232 17.76 -24.20 -16.95
CA LEU A 232 18.23 -25.02 -15.83
C LEU A 232 18.16 -26.51 -16.16
N VAL A 233 17.03 -26.97 -16.72
CA VAL A 233 16.85 -28.36 -17.13
C VAL A 233 17.87 -28.73 -18.21
N LEU A 234 18.11 -27.84 -19.18
CA LEU A 234 19.14 -28.03 -20.21
C LEU A 234 20.55 -28.06 -19.63
N ALA A 235 20.87 -27.20 -18.66
CA ALA A 235 22.18 -27.16 -18.02
C ALA A 235 22.44 -28.40 -17.15
N VAL A 236 21.43 -28.86 -16.40
CA VAL A 236 21.49 -30.12 -15.64
C VAL A 236 21.59 -31.31 -16.59
N ALA A 237 20.83 -31.32 -17.68
CA ALA A 237 20.93 -32.38 -18.69
C ALA A 237 22.32 -32.42 -19.33
N ALA A 238 22.91 -31.26 -19.67
CA ALA A 238 24.26 -31.16 -20.21
C ALA A 238 25.35 -31.57 -19.20
N TRP A 239 25.11 -31.40 -17.90
CA TRP A 239 26.03 -31.85 -16.84
C TRP A 239 25.91 -33.36 -16.56
N CYS A 240 24.68 -33.88 -16.50
CA CYS A 240 24.42 -35.30 -16.24
C CYS A 240 24.70 -36.19 -17.45
N TYR A 241 24.56 -35.65 -18.66
CA TYR A 241 24.92 -36.27 -19.92
C TYR A 241 25.89 -35.33 -20.64
N PRO A 242 27.18 -35.30 -20.24
CA PRO A 242 28.18 -34.64 -21.04
C PRO A 242 28.08 -35.24 -22.45
N LEU A 243 27.96 -34.37 -23.46
CA LEU A 243 27.92 -34.73 -24.88
C LEU A 243 29.30 -35.29 -25.31
N GLU A 244 29.71 -36.41 -24.72
CA GLU A 244 30.67 -37.32 -25.31
C GLU A 244 29.87 -38.32 -26.15
N VAL A 245 29.44 -37.86 -27.33
CA VAL A 245 29.13 -38.78 -28.43
C VAL A 245 30.45 -38.94 -29.20
N PRO A 246 31.21 -40.03 -28.97
CA PRO A 246 32.36 -40.31 -29.79
C PRO A 246 31.87 -40.72 -31.18
N TRP A 247 32.36 -40.02 -32.20
CA TRP A 247 32.59 -40.64 -33.49
C TRP A 247 33.88 -41.45 -33.37
#